data_AF-A0A0S8BZP7-F1
#
_entry.id   AF-A0A0S8BZP7-F1
#
_cell.length_a   1.000
_cell.length_b   1.000
_cell.length_c   1.000
_cell.angle_alpha   90.00
_cell.angle_beta   90.00
_cell.angle_gamma   90.00
#
_symmetry.space_group_name_H-M   'P 1'
#
loop_
_entity.id
_entity.type
_entity.pdbx_description
1 polymer ?
#
loop_
_entity_poly.entity_id
_entity_poly.type
_entity_poly.pdbx_seq_one_letter_code
_entity_poly.pdbx_strand_id
1 'polypeptide(L)'
;MRSMIPALCVLLALASCKPEQAPMGFESPRATVDSLFAAYGVKDISQEEARRRLQARERFDLLDANLFRSCFLEWQGEHDHALGGFVFGQLVAAKDELKVEIEEETARIQVAPSSAEIQPIVLVKQDGAWKIDLRQSVPPEVRQSLYEVYRRARRAERRAR
;
A
#
# COMPACT_ATOMS: atom_id res chain seq x y z
N MET A 1 -56.43 -42.78 -22.73
CA MET A 1 -55.84 -41.47 -23.06
C MET A 1 -54.63 -41.26 -22.18
N ARG A 2 -53.46 -41.01 -22.79
CA ARG A 2 -52.17 -40.74 -22.14
C ARG A 2 -52.15 -39.31 -21.60
N SER A 3 -51.48 -39.08 -20.46
CA SER A 3 -50.60 -37.93 -20.16
C SER A 3 -50.21 -37.98 -18.69
N MET A 4 -48.98 -38.38 -18.34
CA MET A 4 -47.70 -37.63 -18.40
C MET A 4 -47.53 -36.66 -17.21
N ILE A 5 -46.72 -37.11 -16.26
CA ILE A 5 -46.05 -36.36 -15.20
C ILE A 5 -44.97 -35.46 -15.86
N PRO A 6 -44.77 -34.24 -15.37
CA PRO A 6 -43.39 -33.73 -15.23
C PRO A 6 -43.18 -33.19 -13.81
N ALA A 7 -42.29 -33.80 -13.04
CA ALA A 7 -40.85 -33.46 -13.00
C ALA A 7 -40.62 -32.08 -12.38
N LEU A 8 -40.54 -32.07 -11.05
CA LEU A 8 -40.12 -30.94 -10.22
C LEU A 8 -38.61 -30.70 -10.45
N CYS A 9 -38.27 -29.79 -11.36
CA CYS A 9 -36.89 -29.35 -11.58
C CYS A 9 -36.38 -28.55 -10.37
N VAL A 10 -35.57 -29.21 -9.56
CA VAL A 10 -34.70 -28.58 -8.55
C VAL A 10 -33.60 -27.82 -9.29
N LEU A 11 -33.76 -26.50 -9.44
CA LEU A 11 -32.69 -25.60 -9.89
C LEU A 11 -31.76 -25.31 -8.70
N LEU A 12 -30.76 -26.18 -8.52
CA LEU A 12 -29.54 -25.86 -7.79
C LEU A 12 -28.78 -24.80 -8.59
N ALA A 13 -29.02 -23.54 -8.26
CA ALA A 13 -28.19 -22.42 -8.68
C ALA A 13 -26.81 -22.60 -8.04
N LEU A 14 -25.91 -23.26 -8.77
CA LEU A 14 -24.47 -23.21 -8.54
C LEU A 14 -24.05 -21.75 -8.72
N ALA A 15 -24.07 -20.99 -7.63
CA ALA A 15 -23.38 -19.72 -7.54
C ALA A 15 -21.90 -20.01 -7.81
N SER A 16 -21.48 -19.76 -9.05
CA SER A 16 -20.09 -19.78 -9.45
C SER A 16 -19.40 -18.66 -8.66
N CYS A 17 -18.83 -19.00 -7.50
CA CYS A 17 -17.83 -18.19 -6.82
C CYS A 17 -16.62 -18.10 -7.76
N LYS A 18 -16.71 -17.23 -8.77
CA LYS A 18 -15.53 -16.77 -9.47
C LYS A 18 -14.78 -15.91 -8.45
N PRO A 19 -13.58 -16.30 -8.01
CA PRO A 19 -12.80 -15.43 -7.14
C PRO A 19 -12.60 -14.12 -7.90
N GLU A 20 -13.05 -13.02 -7.29
CA GLU A 20 -12.85 -11.69 -7.84
C GLU A 20 -11.35 -11.49 -8.00
N GLN A 21 -10.92 -11.31 -9.25
CA GLN A 21 -9.50 -11.27 -9.57
C GLN A 21 -8.94 -9.94 -9.06
N ALA A 22 -7.83 -10.02 -8.31
CA ALA A 22 -7.16 -8.86 -7.79
C ALA A 22 -6.85 -7.85 -8.91
N PRO A 23 -7.03 -6.53 -8.68
CA PRO A 23 -6.65 -5.51 -9.65
C PRO A 23 -5.16 -5.56 -9.98
N MET A 24 -4.82 -5.19 -11.21
CA MET A 24 -3.44 -5.22 -11.68
C MET A 24 -2.52 -4.38 -10.79
N GLY A 25 -1.39 -4.95 -10.36
CA GLY A 25 -0.41 -4.28 -9.51
C GLY A 25 -0.69 -4.39 -8.00
N PHE A 26 -1.71 -5.16 -7.59
CA PHE A 26 -2.07 -5.38 -6.19
C PHE A 26 -2.27 -6.87 -5.85
N GLU A 27 -1.88 -7.78 -6.74
CA GLU A 27 -2.10 -9.22 -6.62
C GLU A 27 -1.17 -9.87 -5.59
N SER A 28 -0.08 -9.19 -5.23
CA SER A 28 0.88 -9.61 -4.20
C SER A 28 1.42 -8.41 -3.41
N PRO A 29 2.03 -8.64 -2.24
CA PRO A 29 2.70 -7.56 -1.50
C PRO A 29 3.81 -6.89 -2.33
N ARG A 30 4.60 -7.68 -3.08
CA ARG A 30 5.66 -7.15 -3.93
C ARG A 30 5.10 -6.30 -5.08
N ALA A 31 4.04 -6.76 -5.73
CA ALA A 31 3.37 -5.98 -6.78
C ALA A 31 2.86 -4.63 -6.25
N THR A 32 2.31 -4.61 -5.05
CA THR A 32 1.84 -3.37 -4.40
C THR A 32 3.00 -2.39 -4.12
N VAL A 33 4.15 -2.90 -3.65
CA VAL A 33 5.35 -2.09 -3.47
C VAL A 33 5.89 -1.57 -4.81
N ASP A 34 5.88 -2.40 -5.85
CA ASP A 34 6.31 -1.97 -7.18
C ASP A 34 5.38 -0.90 -7.78
N SER A 35 4.07 -1.00 -7.51
CA SER A 35 3.08 0.04 -7.83
C SER A 35 3.37 1.35 -7.08
N LEU A 36 3.73 1.27 -5.81
CA LEU A 36 4.15 2.44 -5.03
C LEU A 36 5.43 3.08 -5.62
N PHE A 37 6.42 2.28 -6.00
CA PHE A 37 7.62 2.79 -6.66
C PHE A 37 7.33 3.40 -8.03
N ALA A 38 6.40 2.82 -8.80
CA ALA A 38 5.95 3.37 -10.06
C ALA A 38 5.28 4.74 -9.87
N ALA A 39 4.47 4.92 -8.81
CA ALA A 39 3.83 6.19 -8.50
C ALA A 39 4.84 7.34 -8.26
N TYR A 40 6.06 7.01 -7.82
CA TYR A 40 7.18 7.95 -7.63
C TYR A 40 8.20 7.96 -8.78
N GLY A 41 8.00 7.15 -9.83
CA GLY A 41 8.94 7.04 -10.94
C GLY A 41 10.28 6.40 -10.58
N VAL A 42 10.33 5.59 -9.51
CA VAL A 42 11.57 4.94 -9.03
C VAL A 42 11.57 3.43 -9.19
N LYS A 43 10.57 2.86 -9.88
CA LYS A 43 10.51 1.41 -10.12
C LYS A 43 11.75 0.90 -10.85
N ASP A 44 12.15 1.61 -11.89
CA ASP A 44 13.20 1.18 -12.83
C ASP A 44 14.60 1.72 -12.49
N ILE A 45 14.75 2.48 -11.40
CA ILE A 45 16.07 2.90 -10.92
C ILE A 45 16.71 1.81 -10.05
N SER A 46 18.04 1.79 -10.02
CA SER A 46 18.81 0.88 -9.17
C SER A 46 18.75 1.29 -7.69
N GLN A 47 19.03 0.33 -6.80
CA GLN A 47 19.22 0.60 -5.38
C GLN A 47 20.33 1.65 -5.10
N GLU A 48 21.41 1.64 -5.89
CA GLU A 48 22.51 2.59 -5.76
C GLU A 48 22.06 4.02 -6.07
N GLU A 49 21.29 4.20 -7.15
CA GLU A 49 20.71 5.48 -7.52
C GLU A 49 19.76 5.99 -6.43
N ALA A 50 18.86 5.14 -5.94
CA ALA A 50 17.94 5.47 -4.86
C ALA A 50 18.70 5.93 -3.59
N ARG A 51 19.77 5.21 -3.20
CA ARG A 51 20.63 5.59 -2.08
C ARG A 51 21.33 6.93 -2.29
N ARG A 52 21.89 7.17 -3.47
CA ARG A 52 22.53 8.45 -3.80
C ARG A 52 21.55 9.61 -3.61
N ARG A 53 20.33 9.49 -4.17
CA ARG A 53 19.30 10.54 -4.05
C ARG A 53 18.90 10.78 -2.60
N LEU A 54 18.69 9.72 -1.82
CA LEU A 54 18.40 9.83 -0.38
C LEU A 54 19.53 10.54 0.39
N GLN A 55 20.80 10.19 0.12
CA GLN A 55 21.96 10.82 0.75
C GLN A 55 22.11 12.30 0.36
N ALA A 56 21.82 12.62 -0.89
CA ALA A 56 21.78 14.00 -1.39
C ALA A 56 20.55 14.78 -0.91
N ARG A 57 19.63 14.15 -0.16
CA ARG A 57 18.34 14.72 0.26
C ARG A 57 17.52 15.26 -0.91
N GLU A 58 17.66 14.62 -2.06
CA GLU A 58 16.86 14.93 -3.24
C GLU A 58 15.40 14.61 -2.96
N ARG A 59 14.50 15.44 -3.52
CA ARG A 59 13.07 15.20 -3.44
C ARG A 59 12.68 14.12 -4.44
N PHE A 60 11.91 13.15 -3.99
CA PHE A 60 11.18 12.24 -4.87
C PHE A 60 9.82 12.84 -5.20
N ASP A 61 9.60 13.13 -6.48
CA ASP A 61 8.34 13.70 -6.93
C ASP A 61 7.29 12.60 -7.09
N LEU A 62 6.08 12.90 -6.60
CA LEU A 62 4.93 12.03 -6.76
C LEU A 62 4.35 12.26 -8.16
N LEU A 63 4.51 11.28 -9.06
CA LEU A 63 4.11 11.38 -10.46
C LEU A 63 2.66 10.94 -10.68
N ASP A 64 2.21 9.92 -9.94
CA ASP A 64 0.83 9.43 -10.00
C ASP A 64 0.21 9.37 -8.60
N ALA A 65 -0.53 10.43 -8.26
CA ALA A 65 -1.21 10.52 -6.98
C ALA A 65 -2.34 9.50 -6.83
N ASN A 66 -2.97 9.03 -7.93
CA ASN A 66 -4.07 8.07 -7.86
C ASN A 66 -3.53 6.67 -7.57
N LEU A 67 -2.46 6.26 -8.26
CA LEU A 67 -1.78 5.00 -8.01
C LEU A 67 -1.20 4.96 -6.60
N PHE A 68 -0.58 6.06 -6.15
CA PHE A 68 -0.09 6.20 -4.79
C PHE A 68 -1.19 5.97 -3.75
N ARG A 69 -2.32 6.69 -3.84
CA ARG A 69 -3.44 6.49 -2.90
C ARG A 69 -3.99 5.08 -2.93
N SER A 70 -4.01 4.45 -4.12
CA SER A 70 -4.49 3.09 -4.30
C SER A 70 -3.61 2.04 -3.64
N CYS A 71 -2.37 2.36 -3.25
CA CYS A 71 -1.49 1.44 -2.52
C CYS A 71 -1.87 1.27 -1.05
N PHE A 72 -2.67 2.17 -0.48
CA PHE A 72 -2.93 2.22 0.96
C PHE A 72 -4.36 1.79 1.30
N LEU A 73 -4.48 1.14 2.45
CA LEU A 73 -5.75 0.77 3.05
C LEU A 73 -6.39 2.01 3.72
N GLU A 74 -7.71 2.17 3.56
CA GLU A 74 -8.51 3.21 4.25
C GLU A 74 -7.95 4.65 4.15
N TRP A 75 -7.47 5.06 2.97
CA TRP A 75 -6.91 6.40 2.76
C TRP A 75 -7.88 7.53 3.17
N GLN A 76 -7.50 8.36 4.13
CA GLN A 76 -8.36 9.39 4.72
C GLN A 76 -8.09 10.82 4.23
N GLY A 77 -7.16 10.99 3.28
CA GLY A 77 -6.94 12.26 2.58
C GLY A 77 -5.57 12.89 2.83
N GLU A 78 -5.49 14.23 2.78
CA GLU A 78 -4.23 14.96 2.73
C GLU A 78 -3.28 14.70 3.92
N HIS A 79 -3.82 14.39 5.10
CA HIS A 79 -3.00 14.11 6.28
C HIS A 79 -2.24 12.79 6.19
N ASP A 80 -2.69 11.84 5.37
CA ASP A 80 -2.03 10.57 5.15
C ASP A 80 -0.88 10.67 4.13
N HIS A 81 -0.78 11.76 3.36
CA HIS A 81 0.33 11.96 2.40
C HIS A 81 1.70 11.86 3.06
N ALA A 82 1.87 12.46 4.25
CA ALA A 82 3.12 12.39 4.98
C ALA A 82 3.43 10.97 5.46
N LEU A 83 2.40 10.21 5.85
CA LEU A 83 2.54 8.82 6.29
C LEU A 83 2.93 7.91 5.13
N GLY A 84 2.26 8.06 3.97
CA GLY A 84 2.61 7.32 2.76
C GLY A 84 4.01 7.65 2.26
N GLY A 85 4.43 8.92 2.36
CA GLY A 85 5.80 9.35 2.06
C GLY A 85 6.84 8.75 3.00
N PHE A 86 6.52 8.62 4.29
CA PHE A 86 7.37 7.93 5.27
C PHE A 86 7.55 6.45 4.89
N VAL A 87 6.46 5.73 4.61
CA VAL A 87 6.52 4.32 4.19
C VAL A 87 7.33 4.16 2.90
N PHE A 88 7.09 5.01 1.91
CA PHE A 88 7.88 5.04 0.68
C PHE A 88 9.38 5.22 0.96
N GLY A 89 9.76 6.16 1.83
CA GLY A 89 11.14 6.42 2.20
C GLY A 89 11.83 5.19 2.80
N GLN A 90 11.12 4.46 3.68
CA GLN A 90 11.63 3.22 4.27
C GLN A 90 11.83 2.13 3.21
N LEU A 91 10.86 1.95 2.31
CA LEU A 91 10.93 0.94 1.27
C LEU A 91 12.01 1.25 0.22
N VAL A 92 12.11 2.49 -0.23
CA VAL A 92 13.06 2.89 -1.28
C VAL A 92 14.51 2.86 -0.77
N ALA A 93 14.73 3.03 0.53
CA ALA A 93 16.04 2.89 1.17
C ALA A 93 16.62 1.48 1.06
N ALA A 94 15.79 0.44 0.89
CA ALA A 94 16.21 -0.95 0.74
C ALA A 94 15.43 -1.71 -0.35
N LYS A 95 15.04 -1.03 -1.44
CA LYS A 95 14.26 -1.55 -2.58
C LYS A 95 14.65 -2.95 -3.05
N ASP A 96 15.94 -3.24 -3.15
CA ASP A 96 16.45 -4.54 -3.65
C ASP A 96 16.70 -5.55 -2.51
N GLU A 97 16.54 -5.16 -1.25
CA GLU A 97 16.84 -5.95 -0.05
C GLU A 97 15.60 -6.19 0.83
N LEU A 98 14.41 -5.92 0.30
CA LEU A 98 13.13 -6.13 0.99
C LEU A 98 12.86 -7.63 1.18
N LYS A 99 12.60 -8.03 2.43
CA LYS A 99 12.12 -9.40 2.75
C LYS A 99 10.64 -9.36 3.02
N VAL A 100 9.89 -10.25 2.39
CA VAL A 100 8.43 -10.36 2.53
C VAL A 100 8.10 -11.65 3.26
N GLU A 101 7.43 -11.53 4.40
CA GLU A 101 6.86 -12.64 5.16
C GLU A 101 5.33 -12.56 5.04
N ILE A 102 4.68 -13.65 4.63
CA ILE A 102 3.23 -13.68 4.43
C ILE A 102 2.63 -14.69 5.40
N GLU A 103 1.64 -14.25 6.16
CA GLU A 103 0.84 -15.03 7.09
C GLU A 103 -0.64 -14.80 6.75
N GLU A 104 -1.27 -15.80 6.11
CA GLU A 104 -2.66 -15.73 5.66
C GLU A 104 -2.93 -14.51 4.76
N GLU A 105 -3.73 -13.55 5.25
CA GLU A 105 -4.14 -12.35 4.55
C GLU A 105 -3.35 -11.10 5.02
N THR A 106 -2.24 -11.32 5.74
CA THR A 106 -1.32 -10.26 6.19
C THR A 106 0.09 -10.54 5.71
N ALA A 107 0.81 -9.49 5.31
CA ALA A 107 2.21 -9.56 4.94
C ALA A 107 3.02 -8.50 5.69
N ARG A 108 4.24 -8.87 6.08
CA ARG A 108 5.21 -7.99 6.73
C ARG A 108 6.42 -7.85 5.82
N ILE A 109 6.78 -6.61 5.52
CA ILE A 109 7.97 -6.28 4.75
C ILE A 109 9.02 -5.72 5.69
N GLN A 110 10.12 -6.45 5.81
CA GLN A 110 11.30 -6.02 6.57
C GLN A 110 12.28 -5.30 5.65
N VAL A 111 12.77 -4.15 6.12
CA VAL A 111 13.79 -3.33 5.45
C VAL A 111 15.15 -3.72 6.05
N ALA A 112 16.02 -4.33 5.26
CA ALA A 112 17.36 -4.74 5.69
C ALA A 112 18.40 -3.62 5.46
N PRO A 113 19.51 -3.57 6.23
CA PRO A 113 19.82 -4.40 7.39
C PRO A 113 18.94 -4.02 8.59
N SER A 114 18.30 -5.03 9.17
CA SER A 114 17.36 -4.94 10.28
C SER A 114 18.05 -4.36 11.52
N SER A 115 17.85 -3.07 11.81
CA SER A 115 17.82 -2.69 13.21
C SER A 115 16.50 -3.19 13.76
N ALA A 116 16.51 -3.82 14.94
CA ALA A 116 15.28 -4.28 15.61
C ALA A 116 14.31 -3.13 15.93
N GLU A 117 14.73 -1.87 15.71
CA GLU A 117 13.96 -0.66 15.96
C GLU A 117 13.08 -0.27 14.75
N ILE A 118 13.36 -0.78 13.54
CA ILE A 118 12.56 -0.44 12.36
C ILE A 118 11.32 -1.33 12.32
N GLN A 119 10.17 -0.71 12.61
CA GLN A 119 8.86 -1.34 12.47
C GLN A 119 8.65 -1.82 11.02
N PRO A 120 8.19 -3.08 10.81
CA PRO A 120 7.94 -3.59 9.47
C PRO A 120 6.79 -2.86 8.79
N ILE A 121 6.85 -2.79 7.46
CA ILE A 121 5.72 -2.30 6.66
C ILE A 121 4.70 -3.43 6.53
N VAL A 122 3.47 -3.17 6.96
CA VAL A 122 2.38 -4.15 7.00
C VAL A 122 1.45 -3.95 5.83
N LEU A 123 1.18 -5.03 5.11
CA LEU A 123 0.17 -5.10 4.06
C LEU A 123 -0.93 -6.06 4.48
N VAL A 124 -2.16 -5.71 4.18
CA VAL A 124 -3.35 -6.52 4.41
C VAL A 124 -4.03 -6.77 3.07
N LYS A 125 -4.52 -7.98 2.86
CA LYS A 125 -5.29 -8.32 1.68
C LYS A 125 -6.76 -8.01 1.93
N GLN A 126 -7.33 -7.16 1.09
CA GLN A 126 -8.73 -6.71 1.13
C GLN A 126 -9.31 -6.83 -0.28
N ASP A 127 -10.43 -7.52 -0.42
CA ASP A 127 -11.13 -7.73 -1.70
C ASP A 127 -10.19 -8.27 -2.79
N GLY A 128 -9.32 -9.21 -2.41
CA GLY A 128 -8.31 -9.81 -3.28
C GLY A 128 -7.06 -8.95 -3.52
N ALA A 129 -7.06 -7.67 -3.15
CA ALA A 129 -5.95 -6.73 -3.36
C ALA A 129 -5.12 -6.55 -2.08
N TRP A 130 -3.80 -6.59 -2.20
CA TRP A 130 -2.89 -6.20 -1.12
C TRP A 130 -2.81 -4.68 -1.00
N LYS A 131 -2.92 -4.17 0.22
CA LYS A 131 -2.87 -2.74 0.55
C LYS A 131 -2.01 -2.50 1.77
N ILE A 132 -1.24 -1.41 1.78
CA ILE A 132 -0.41 -1.00 2.92
C ILE A 132 -1.31 -0.40 4.00
N ASP A 133 -1.23 -0.93 5.22
CA ASP A 133 -1.88 -0.36 6.39
C ASP A 133 -0.96 0.68 7.04
N LEU A 134 -1.28 1.97 6.89
CA LEU A 134 -0.49 3.06 7.45
C LEU A 134 -0.46 3.07 8.98
N ARG A 135 -1.52 2.60 9.65
CA ARG A 135 -1.60 2.59 11.11
C ARG A 135 -0.69 1.53 11.71
N GLN A 136 -0.56 0.39 11.03
CA GLN A 136 0.32 -0.70 11.41
C GLN A 136 1.74 -0.58 10.85
N SER A 137 1.95 0.21 9.80
CA SER A 137 3.28 0.40 9.18
C SER A 137 4.05 1.60 9.74
N VAL A 138 3.36 2.57 10.36
CA VAL A 138 3.99 3.79 10.87
C VAL A 138 3.89 3.85 12.39
N PRO A 139 5.03 3.99 13.10
CA PRO A 139 5.04 4.08 14.56
C PRO A 139 4.11 5.19 15.08
N PRO A 140 3.38 4.99 16.19
CA PRO A 140 2.45 5.97 16.74
C PRO A 140 3.04 7.37 16.92
N GLU A 141 4.28 7.45 17.40
CA GLU A 141 5.04 8.69 17.62
C GLU A 141 5.33 9.43 16.30
N VAL A 142 5.66 8.70 15.23
CA VAL A 142 5.85 9.28 13.89
C VAL A 142 4.53 9.79 13.35
N ARG A 143 3.44 9.02 13.50
CA ARG A 143 2.10 9.46 13.09
C ARG A 143 1.67 10.74 13.79
N GLN A 144 1.86 10.82 15.10
CA GLN A 144 1.54 12.02 15.88
C GLN A 144 2.36 13.23 15.43
N SER A 145 3.68 13.05 15.27
CA SER A 145 4.58 14.10 14.82
C SER A 145 4.19 14.65 13.44
N LEU A 146 3.95 13.76 12.46
CA LEU A 146 3.55 14.16 11.10
C LEU A 146 2.17 14.84 11.09
N TYR A 147 1.23 14.37 11.91
CA TYR A 147 -0.07 15.02 12.05
C TYR A 147 0.05 16.45 12.62
N GLU A 148 0.95 16.67 13.60
CA GLU A 148 1.21 18.01 14.11
C GLU A 148 1.81 18.95 13.06
N VAL A 149 2.77 18.46 12.26
CA VAL A 149 3.37 19.22 11.15
C VAL A 149 2.27 19.66 10.18
N TYR A 150 1.42 18.73 9.75
CA TYR A 150 0.28 19.02 8.87
C TYR A 150 -0.66 20.07 9.50
N ARG A 151 -1.04 19.91 10.77
CA ARG A 151 -1.90 20.87 11.47
C ARG A 151 -1.30 22.27 11.54
N ARG A 152 0.00 22.39 11.78
CA ARG A 152 0.71 23.68 11.82
C ARG A 152 0.72 24.34 10.45
N ALA A 153 1.02 23.59 9.39
CA ALA A 153 1.00 24.08 8.01
C ALA A 153 -0.40 24.61 7.62
N ARG A 154 -1.47 23.84 7.87
CA ARG A 154 -2.85 24.27 7.56
C ARG A 154 -3.29 25.50 8.34
N ARG A 155 -2.83 25.67 9.59
CA ARG A 155 -3.09 26.89 10.37
C ARG A 155 -2.39 28.10 9.77
N ALA A 156 -1.16 27.95 9.29
CA ALA A 156 -0.42 29.02 8.64
C ALA A 156 -1.09 29.44 7.32
N GLU A 157 -1.48 28.47 6.47
CA GLU A 157 -2.19 28.75 5.22
C GLU A 157 -3.49 29.51 5.42
N ARG A 158 -4.28 29.14 6.45
CA ARG A 158 -5.53 29.85 6.76
C ARG A 158 -5.34 31.28 7.26
N ARG A 159 -4.18 31.58 7.86
CA ARG A 159 -3.84 32.94 8.35
C ARG A 159 -3.27 33.83 7.25
N ALA A 160 -2.77 33.24 6.17
CA ALA A 160 -2.22 33.94 5.03
C ALA A 160 -3.26 34.25 3.93
N ARG A 161 -4.51 33.80 4.12
CA ARG A 161 -5.67 34.09 3.27
C ARG A 161 -6.58 35.08 3.98
#